data_AF-A0A955WZ03-F1
#
_entry.id   AF-A0A955WZ03-F1
#
_cell.length_a   1.000
_cell.length_b   1.000
_cell.length_c   1.000
_cell.angle_alpha   90.00
_cell.angle_beta   90.00
_cell.angle_gamma   90.00
#
_symmetry.space_group_name_H-M   'P 1'
#
loop_
_entity.id
_entity.type
_entity.pdbx_description
1 polymer ?
#
loop_
_entity_poly.entity_id
_entity_poly.type
_entity_poly.pdbx_seq_one_letter_code
_entity_poly.pdbx_strand_id
1 'polypeptide(L)'
;MRRWPLAAVVLPALVLPAVPFVALALPEGSPQLGGVQGVEPGTRIEVTVAEAGETLRICTSDDGLQEPAVGETPVDRAPGEANPVDPGRAGAEVLAFPPEAEICTADGDCPMGMSCWASGGAPLEPGAEGRCAHAFPVTAEQGYCAHERPARGWIELVADRPGPWVLRLAGEPETLTDNGASVRWFEVDVRRPDGDPAPAGRLFSRHWQINAHGFDTAADFSVWLVAEAGSGDAVYRADFVDLAGFRYALIANARGLTDRPDHSWCQFGDPAEGRCAQFGEADVQRAYVRFPIHLAYPDPAPEAPTPPGLADLTFQDEAGTPSISPDGDGVQDDGNFAFTTETPGVYRLILDVNDDGVFDPAVDATLSGQATRGRNVVPFAGLDQIGRPVPAGEHALRLELVTGEVHLPMYDIERNGGGLLISRQAGADLPAMPIPMYWDDSALAAVLGELASAPLETLPAGTSWPADQEPPRRFWQQPLERDADGRTRDVPLVFDTWVAADRAVLETFTCRRCLEPRARVRVGGEDESGDADQDGLGDDEEDLDGDGVLDDGETDPNNP
;
A
#
# COMPACT_ATOMS: atom_id res chain seq x y z
N MET A 1 -25.03 -38.34 47.85
CA MET A 1 -23.87 -37.95 47.02
C MET A 1 -22.65 -37.82 47.94
N ARG A 2 -21.68 -38.75 47.86
CA ARG A 2 -20.46 -38.76 48.69
C ARG A 2 -19.33 -38.07 47.92
N ARG A 3 -18.74 -37.02 48.50
CA ARG A 3 -17.54 -36.34 47.99
C ARG A 3 -16.29 -37.16 48.38
N TRP A 4 -15.44 -37.44 47.39
CA TRP A 4 -14.10 -38.01 47.60
C TRP A 4 -13.07 -36.88 47.65
N PRO A 5 -12.04 -36.97 48.51
CA PRO A 5 -10.95 -35.99 48.53
C PRO A 5 -9.95 -36.29 47.41
N LEU A 6 -9.66 -35.28 46.58
CA LEU A 6 -8.56 -35.30 45.61
C LEU A 6 -7.23 -35.14 46.36
N ALA A 7 -6.38 -36.16 46.29
CA ALA A 7 -4.99 -36.08 46.72
C ALA A 7 -4.17 -35.44 45.60
N ALA A 8 -3.56 -34.28 45.88
CA ALA A 8 -2.63 -33.62 44.96
C ALA A 8 -1.30 -34.39 44.94
N VAL A 9 -1.01 -35.03 43.80
CA VAL A 9 0.30 -35.61 43.52
C VAL A 9 1.16 -34.52 42.89
N VAL A 10 2.18 -34.07 43.61
CA VAL A 10 3.21 -33.15 43.10
C VAL A 10 4.24 -34.00 42.35
N LEU A 11 4.23 -33.95 41.01
CA LEU A 11 5.29 -34.52 40.18
C LEU A 11 6.42 -33.49 40.03
N PRO A 12 7.70 -33.88 40.18
CA PRO A 12 8.83 -32.99 39.96
C PRO A 12 8.92 -32.61 38.48
N ALA A 13 9.01 -31.31 38.20
CA ALA A 13 9.21 -30.79 36.85
C ALA A 13 10.59 -31.23 36.33
N LEU A 14 10.60 -32.16 35.37
CA LEU A 14 11.79 -32.55 34.64
C LEU A 14 12.13 -31.40 33.66
N VAL A 15 13.12 -30.58 34.01
CA VAL A 15 13.66 -29.56 33.10
C VAL A 15 14.47 -30.27 32.03
N LEU A 16 13.85 -30.55 30.89
CA LEU A 16 14.57 -30.98 29.69
C LEU A 16 15.38 -29.79 29.16
N PRO A 17 16.66 -29.95 28.81
CA PRO A 17 17.40 -28.89 28.14
C PRO A 17 16.67 -28.54 26.85
N ALA A 18 16.37 -27.26 26.66
CA ALA A 18 15.82 -26.76 25.41
C ALA A 18 16.82 -27.10 24.30
N VAL A 19 16.52 -28.13 23.52
CA VAL A 19 17.22 -28.36 22.26
C VAL A 19 16.79 -27.21 21.38
N PRO A 20 17.71 -26.34 20.92
CA PRO A 20 17.34 -25.28 19.99
C PRO A 20 16.79 -25.99 18.76
N PHE A 21 15.48 -25.85 18.53
CA PHE A 21 14.92 -26.16 17.23
C PHE A 21 15.55 -25.16 16.28
N VAL A 22 16.54 -25.62 15.50
CA VAL A 22 16.98 -24.89 14.33
C VAL A 22 15.79 -24.94 13.38
N ALA A 23 14.98 -23.89 13.38
CA ALA A 23 13.97 -23.70 12.37
C ALA A 23 14.71 -23.69 11.03
N LEU A 24 14.59 -24.80 10.29
CA LEU A 24 15.07 -24.84 8.92
C LEU A 24 14.25 -23.81 8.15
N ALA A 25 14.92 -22.80 7.60
CA ALA A 25 14.24 -21.88 6.72
C ALA A 25 13.63 -22.67 5.56
N LEU A 26 12.34 -22.45 5.33
CA LEU A 26 11.59 -23.09 4.26
C LEU A 26 11.73 -22.22 3.00
N PRO A 27 11.76 -22.85 1.81
CA PRO A 27 11.62 -22.11 0.55
C PRO A 27 10.38 -21.20 0.58
N GLU A 28 10.47 -20.06 -0.08
CA GLU A 28 9.41 -19.06 -0.21
C GLU A 28 8.77 -19.14 -1.61
N GLY A 29 7.46 -18.90 -1.72
CA GLY A 29 6.75 -18.88 -3.00
C GLY A 29 5.28 -19.25 -2.87
N SER A 30 4.79 -20.10 -3.78
CA SER A 30 3.40 -20.57 -3.79
C SER A 30 2.93 -21.21 -2.47
N PRO A 31 3.73 -21.97 -1.69
CA PRO A 31 3.29 -22.46 -0.38
C PRO A 31 2.78 -21.36 0.55
N GLN A 32 3.49 -20.22 0.59
CA GLN A 32 3.14 -19.07 1.43
C GLN A 32 1.92 -18.34 0.89
N LEU A 33 1.67 -18.40 -0.42
CA LEU A 33 0.46 -17.86 -1.05
C LEU A 33 -0.74 -18.82 -0.94
N GLY A 34 -0.69 -19.87 -0.10
CA GLY A 34 -1.79 -20.82 0.08
C GLY A 34 -1.77 -22.01 -0.88
N GLY A 35 -0.66 -22.21 -1.61
CA GLY A 35 -0.31 -23.41 -2.35
C GLY A 35 -1.07 -23.68 -3.66
N VAL A 36 -2.24 -23.09 -3.84
CA VAL A 36 -2.99 -23.15 -5.10
C VAL A 36 -2.83 -21.89 -5.93
N GLN A 37 -2.05 -20.93 -5.43
CA GLN A 37 -1.86 -19.62 -6.02
C GLN A 37 -0.55 -19.60 -6.81
N GLY A 38 -0.69 -19.30 -8.09
CA GLY A 38 0.38 -19.05 -9.03
C GLY A 38 0.71 -17.57 -9.19
N VAL A 39 1.57 -17.26 -10.17
CA VAL A 39 1.89 -15.87 -10.56
C VAL A 39 1.81 -15.68 -12.06
N GLU A 40 1.41 -14.48 -12.47
CA GLU A 40 1.42 -14.07 -13.87
C GLU A 40 2.87 -13.78 -14.34
N PRO A 41 3.19 -13.96 -15.64
CA PRO A 41 4.52 -13.71 -16.20
C PRO A 41 4.99 -12.25 -16.05
N GLY A 42 4.05 -11.33 -15.88
CA GLY A 42 4.32 -9.91 -15.61
C GLY A 42 4.88 -9.65 -14.21
N THR A 43 4.72 -10.59 -13.27
CA THR A 43 5.18 -10.44 -11.89
C THR A 43 6.69 -10.26 -11.84
N ARG A 44 7.15 -9.18 -11.21
CA ARG A 44 8.58 -8.91 -11.01
C ARG A 44 8.97 -9.42 -9.63
N ILE A 45 9.42 -10.65 -9.58
CA ILE A 45 9.89 -11.29 -8.34
C ILE A 45 11.31 -10.80 -8.06
N GLU A 46 11.58 -10.41 -6.83
CA GLU A 46 12.89 -9.98 -6.35
C GLU A 46 13.35 -10.87 -5.20
N VAL A 47 14.65 -11.16 -5.17
CA VAL A 47 15.29 -11.96 -4.11
C VAL A 47 16.47 -11.19 -3.55
N THR A 48 16.44 -10.88 -2.26
CA THR A 48 17.54 -10.20 -1.59
C THR A 48 18.68 -11.16 -1.29
N VAL A 49 19.81 -10.99 -1.96
CA VAL A 49 21.09 -11.62 -1.62
C VAL A 49 21.82 -10.74 -0.60
N ALA A 50 22.05 -11.22 0.61
CA ALA A 50 22.78 -10.49 1.65
C ALA A 50 24.29 -10.41 1.36
N GLU A 51 24.86 -11.47 0.81
CA GLU A 51 26.30 -11.57 0.58
C GLU A 51 26.63 -12.29 -0.73
N ALA A 52 27.73 -11.87 -1.37
CA ALA A 52 28.24 -12.58 -2.54
C ALA A 52 28.64 -14.01 -2.15
N GLY A 53 28.29 -14.96 -3.01
CA GLY A 53 28.50 -16.39 -2.77
C GLY A 53 27.27 -17.13 -2.25
N GLU A 54 26.19 -16.43 -1.87
CA GLU A 54 24.91 -17.09 -1.61
C GLU A 54 24.41 -17.79 -2.87
N THR A 55 23.73 -18.92 -2.71
CA THR A 55 23.16 -19.68 -3.81
C THR A 55 21.65 -19.50 -3.84
N LEU A 56 21.15 -18.91 -4.92
CA LEU A 56 19.74 -18.87 -5.26
C LEU A 56 19.33 -20.22 -5.84
N ARG A 57 18.29 -20.83 -5.26
CA ARG A 57 17.73 -22.11 -5.69
C ARG A 57 16.30 -21.87 -6.10
N ILE A 58 15.97 -22.12 -7.36
CA ILE A 58 14.68 -21.77 -7.95
C ILE A 58 14.03 -23.02 -8.56
N CYS A 59 12.72 -23.13 -8.40
CA CYS A 59 11.91 -24.09 -9.15
C CYS A 59 10.54 -23.49 -9.52
N THR A 60 9.93 -24.01 -10.58
CA THR A 60 8.65 -23.57 -11.14
C THR A 60 7.87 -24.74 -11.77
N SER A 61 6.56 -24.63 -11.92
CA SER A 61 5.69 -25.67 -12.48
C SER A 61 5.66 -25.75 -14.00
N ASP A 62 6.25 -24.81 -14.72
CA ASP A 62 6.33 -24.93 -16.18
C ASP A 62 7.57 -25.76 -16.52
N ASP A 63 7.40 -26.98 -17.04
CA ASP A 63 8.49 -27.79 -17.64
C ASP A 63 8.51 -27.72 -19.17
N GLY A 64 7.73 -26.80 -19.75
CA GLY A 64 7.59 -26.63 -21.18
C GLY A 64 6.67 -27.67 -21.83
N LEU A 65 6.00 -28.51 -21.04
CA LEU A 65 4.96 -29.42 -21.50
C LEU A 65 3.58 -28.92 -21.06
N GLN A 66 2.59 -29.18 -21.90
CA GLN A 66 1.22 -28.84 -21.60
C GLN A 66 0.67 -29.82 -20.57
N GLU A 67 0.39 -29.30 -19.38
CA GLU A 67 -0.24 -30.07 -18.31
C GLU A 67 -1.66 -30.51 -18.72
N PRO A 68 -2.15 -31.66 -18.22
CA PRO A 68 -3.54 -32.06 -18.45
C PRO A 68 -4.51 -30.97 -17.95
N ALA A 69 -5.65 -30.80 -18.63
CA ALA A 69 -6.70 -29.90 -18.16
C ALA A 69 -7.04 -30.18 -16.68
N VAL A 70 -7.22 -29.10 -15.93
CA VAL A 70 -7.85 -29.16 -14.62
C VAL A 70 -9.37 -29.20 -14.85
N GLY A 71 -9.97 -30.38 -14.84
CA GLY A 71 -11.44 -30.56 -14.99
C GLY A 71 -11.89 -31.13 -16.34
N GLU A 72 -13.15 -30.87 -16.73
CA GLU A 72 -13.77 -31.40 -17.95
C GLU A 72 -13.57 -30.53 -19.21
N THR A 73 -12.92 -29.37 -19.08
CA THR A 73 -12.67 -28.46 -20.20
C THR A 73 -11.64 -29.08 -21.15
N PRO A 74 -11.95 -29.28 -22.44
CA PRO A 74 -10.99 -29.82 -23.40
C PRO A 74 -9.76 -28.94 -23.49
N VAL A 75 -8.57 -29.53 -23.33
CA VAL A 75 -7.31 -28.88 -23.71
C VAL A 75 -7.28 -28.83 -25.24
N ASP A 76 -6.82 -27.72 -25.82
CA ASP A 76 -6.63 -27.59 -27.27
C ASP A 76 -5.60 -28.59 -27.86
N ARG A 77 -4.88 -29.34 -27.00
CA ARG A 77 -3.84 -30.33 -27.34
C ARG A 77 -3.78 -31.48 -26.34
N ALA A 78 -3.13 -32.59 -26.73
CA ALA A 78 -2.99 -33.73 -25.82
C ALA A 78 -2.01 -33.42 -24.67
N PRO A 79 -2.31 -33.82 -23.43
CA PRO A 79 -1.37 -33.68 -22.31
C PRO A 79 -0.01 -34.29 -22.63
N GLY A 80 1.07 -33.57 -22.31
CA GLY A 80 2.45 -33.99 -22.63
C GLY A 80 2.97 -33.57 -24.01
N GLU A 81 2.19 -32.83 -24.81
CA GLU A 81 2.74 -32.08 -25.95
C GLU A 81 3.52 -30.86 -25.46
N ALA A 82 4.52 -30.41 -26.23
CA ALA A 82 5.26 -29.19 -25.90
C ALA A 82 4.32 -27.97 -25.91
N ASN A 83 4.46 -27.10 -24.90
CA ASN A 83 3.74 -25.84 -24.83
C ASN A 83 3.98 -25.05 -26.13
N PRO A 84 2.94 -24.46 -26.76
CA PRO A 84 3.15 -23.48 -27.81
C PRO A 84 3.83 -22.27 -27.19
N VAL A 85 5.16 -22.26 -27.20
CA VAL A 85 5.94 -21.12 -26.75
C VAL A 85 5.91 -20.06 -27.84
N ASP A 86 5.82 -18.80 -27.42
CA ASP A 86 6.17 -17.68 -28.31
C ASP A 86 7.56 -17.96 -28.91
N PRO A 87 7.74 -17.89 -30.25
CA PRO A 87 9.02 -18.15 -30.92
C PRO A 87 10.19 -17.32 -30.39
N GLY A 88 9.93 -16.30 -29.56
CA GLY A 88 10.94 -15.62 -28.79
C GLY A 88 11.53 -16.45 -27.63
N ARG A 89 10.73 -17.00 -26.71
CA ARG A 89 11.29 -17.69 -25.52
C ARG A 89 11.54 -19.16 -25.82
N ALA A 90 12.65 -19.74 -25.35
CA ALA A 90 12.96 -21.14 -25.63
C ALA A 90 12.25 -22.13 -24.69
N GLY A 91 10.98 -21.86 -24.36
CA GLY A 91 10.17 -22.67 -23.44
C GLY A 91 10.16 -22.16 -22.01
N ALA A 92 9.94 -23.09 -21.09
CA ALA A 92 9.96 -22.86 -19.66
C ALA A 92 11.35 -22.44 -19.21
N GLU A 93 11.54 -21.16 -18.99
CA GLU A 93 12.83 -20.60 -18.60
C GLU A 93 12.68 -19.70 -17.38
N VAL A 94 13.66 -19.78 -16.48
CA VAL A 94 13.87 -18.81 -15.41
C VAL A 94 14.95 -17.84 -15.86
N LEU A 95 14.63 -16.54 -15.88
CA LEU A 95 15.62 -15.49 -16.07
C LEU A 95 15.99 -14.90 -14.71
N ALA A 96 17.27 -14.80 -14.41
CA ALA A 96 17.80 -14.15 -13.22
C ALA A 96 18.68 -12.96 -13.61
N PHE A 97 18.24 -11.75 -13.29
CA PHE A 97 18.97 -10.51 -13.54
C PHE A 97 19.72 -10.10 -12.27
N PRO A 98 21.05 -9.88 -12.33
CA PRO A 98 21.80 -9.37 -11.21
C PRO A 98 21.38 -7.95 -10.83
N PRO A 99 21.67 -7.51 -9.59
CA PRO A 99 21.61 -6.11 -9.21
C PRO A 99 22.39 -5.26 -10.20
N GLU A 100 21.77 -4.16 -10.65
CA GLU A 100 22.36 -3.23 -11.63
C GLU A 100 22.77 -3.92 -12.95
N ALA A 101 22.00 -4.92 -13.41
CA ALA A 101 22.25 -5.63 -14.65
C ALA A 101 22.61 -4.70 -15.82
N GLU A 102 23.74 -5.02 -16.46
CA GLU A 102 24.32 -4.24 -17.56
C GLU A 102 23.31 -4.08 -18.71
N ILE A 103 23.26 -2.87 -19.27
CA ILE A 103 22.48 -2.57 -20.47
C ILE A 103 23.20 -3.22 -21.66
N CYS A 104 22.44 -3.90 -22.51
CA CYS A 104 22.95 -4.60 -23.68
C CYS A 104 22.08 -4.37 -24.91
N THR A 105 22.66 -4.55 -26.09
CA THR A 105 21.96 -4.51 -27.38
C THR A 105 22.10 -5.83 -28.16
N ALA A 106 22.98 -6.71 -27.71
CA ALA A 106 23.16 -8.07 -28.18
C ALA A 106 23.80 -8.94 -27.07
N ASP A 107 23.74 -10.26 -27.21
CA ASP A 107 24.35 -11.21 -26.26
C ASP A 107 25.86 -10.99 -26.06
N GLY A 108 26.56 -10.51 -27.09
CA GLY A 108 28.00 -10.23 -27.03
C GLY A 108 28.39 -9.08 -26.10
N ASP A 109 27.41 -8.27 -25.67
CA ASP A 109 27.62 -7.19 -24.70
C ASP A 109 27.60 -7.72 -23.26
N CYS A 110 27.12 -8.95 -23.04
CA CYS A 110 26.92 -9.49 -21.70
C CYS A 110 28.12 -10.27 -21.15
N PRO A 111 28.28 -10.32 -19.82
CA PRO A 111 29.25 -11.19 -19.17
C PRO A 111 29.10 -12.66 -19.57
N MET A 112 30.18 -13.43 -19.43
CA MET A 112 30.19 -14.85 -19.76
C MET A 112 29.10 -15.61 -18.99
N GLY A 113 28.25 -16.36 -19.71
CA GLY A 113 27.15 -17.14 -19.12
C GLY A 113 25.84 -16.36 -18.93
N MET A 114 25.77 -15.12 -19.45
CA MET A 114 24.55 -14.33 -19.56
C MET A 114 24.20 -14.05 -21.03
N SER A 115 22.93 -13.73 -21.26
CA SER A 115 22.39 -13.31 -22.56
C SER A 115 21.62 -12.00 -22.40
N CYS A 116 21.38 -11.30 -23.51
CA CYS A 116 20.68 -10.03 -23.51
C CYS A 116 19.18 -10.22 -23.68
N TRP A 117 18.39 -9.73 -22.71
CA TRP A 117 16.93 -9.88 -22.69
C TRP A 117 16.24 -8.53 -22.59
N ALA A 118 15.04 -8.41 -23.19
CA ALA A 118 14.19 -7.26 -22.94
C ALA A 118 13.80 -7.21 -21.45
N SER A 119 13.50 -6.02 -20.94
CA SER A 119 13.11 -5.83 -19.52
C SER A 119 11.86 -6.63 -19.10
N GLY A 120 11.01 -6.96 -20.07
CA GLY A 120 9.85 -7.85 -19.90
C GLY A 120 10.15 -9.35 -19.96
N GLY A 121 11.41 -9.75 -20.17
CA GLY A 121 11.83 -11.15 -20.28
C GLY A 121 11.59 -11.79 -21.65
N ALA A 122 11.16 -11.02 -22.65
CA ALA A 122 11.18 -11.44 -24.04
C ALA A 122 12.61 -11.36 -24.61
N PRO A 123 12.97 -12.13 -25.66
CA PRO A 123 14.23 -11.91 -26.34
C PRO A 123 14.30 -10.51 -26.90
N LEU A 124 15.54 -10.04 -27.03
CA LEU A 124 15.78 -8.72 -27.54
C LEU A 124 15.57 -8.68 -29.06
N GLU A 125 14.63 -7.83 -29.50
CA GLU A 125 14.51 -7.49 -30.92
C GLU A 125 15.79 -6.80 -31.43
N PRO A 126 16.23 -7.04 -32.67
CA PRO A 126 17.45 -6.43 -33.20
C PRO A 126 17.45 -4.90 -33.07
N GLY A 127 18.41 -4.37 -32.31
CA GLY A 127 18.58 -2.93 -32.08
C GLY A 127 17.76 -2.33 -30.93
N ALA A 128 16.99 -3.14 -30.19
CA ALA A 128 16.37 -2.73 -28.94
C ALA A 128 17.40 -2.72 -27.79
N GLU A 129 17.07 -2.01 -26.71
CA GLU A 129 17.85 -1.99 -25.47
C GLU A 129 17.33 -3.07 -24.50
N GLY A 130 18.23 -3.89 -23.98
CA GLY A 130 17.95 -4.97 -23.05
C GLY A 130 18.83 -4.92 -21.80
N ARG A 131 18.75 -5.99 -21.00
CA ARG A 131 19.58 -6.21 -19.81
C ARG A 131 20.15 -7.62 -19.81
N CYS A 132 21.37 -7.76 -19.32
CA CYS A 132 22.02 -9.05 -19.19
C CYS A 132 21.38 -9.90 -18.07
N ALA A 133 21.07 -11.15 -18.38
CA ALA A 133 20.50 -12.10 -17.43
C ALA A 133 21.09 -13.49 -17.61
N HIS A 134 21.11 -14.27 -16.53
CA HIS A 134 21.26 -15.72 -16.64
C HIS A 134 19.92 -16.32 -17.07
N ALA A 135 19.95 -17.16 -18.10
CA ALA A 135 18.79 -17.92 -18.56
C ALA A 135 18.98 -19.39 -18.23
N PHE A 136 18.02 -19.98 -17.53
CA PHE A 136 18.03 -21.38 -17.14
C PHE A 136 16.84 -22.09 -17.75
N PRO A 137 17.04 -23.16 -18.54
CA PRO A 137 15.94 -23.99 -18.97
C PRO A 137 15.37 -24.74 -17.77
N VAL A 138 14.05 -24.88 -17.75
CA VAL A 138 13.32 -25.75 -16.84
C VAL A 138 12.99 -27.03 -17.59
N THR A 139 13.33 -28.17 -16.99
CA THR A 139 13.01 -29.50 -17.48
C THR A 139 12.39 -30.33 -16.37
N ALA A 140 11.80 -31.48 -16.72
CA ALA A 140 11.26 -32.42 -15.73
C ALA A 140 12.29 -32.87 -14.67
N GLU A 141 13.58 -32.84 -14.99
CA GLU A 141 14.67 -33.20 -14.08
C GLU A 141 15.29 -32.01 -13.33
N GLN A 142 15.20 -30.79 -13.87
CA GLN A 142 15.86 -29.60 -13.33
C GLN A 142 14.95 -28.38 -13.38
N GLY A 143 14.76 -27.73 -12.23
CA GLY A 143 13.94 -26.54 -12.09
C GLY A 143 12.45 -26.82 -11.97
N TYR A 144 11.96 -28.02 -12.30
CA TYR A 144 10.53 -28.32 -12.16
C TYR A 144 10.14 -28.64 -10.71
N CYS A 145 9.06 -28.00 -10.24
CA CYS A 145 8.37 -28.36 -9.00
C CYS A 145 6.87 -28.07 -9.07
N ALA A 146 6.10 -28.80 -8.27
CA ALA A 146 4.66 -28.64 -8.16
C ALA A 146 4.20 -28.90 -6.73
N HIS A 147 3.00 -28.47 -6.37
CA HIS A 147 2.44 -28.64 -5.03
C HIS A 147 2.58 -30.07 -4.47
N GLU A 148 2.23 -31.08 -5.28
CA GLU A 148 2.29 -32.50 -4.89
C GLU A 148 3.67 -33.14 -5.11
N ARG A 149 4.62 -32.42 -5.72
CA ARG A 149 5.92 -32.92 -6.13
C ARG A 149 7.02 -31.96 -5.66
N PRO A 150 7.63 -32.21 -4.48
CA PRO A 150 8.76 -31.40 -4.05
C PRO A 150 9.87 -31.44 -5.12
N ALA A 151 10.59 -30.33 -5.27
CA ALA A 151 11.55 -30.11 -6.34
C ALA A 151 12.51 -31.31 -6.53
N ARG A 152 12.55 -31.86 -7.74
CA ARG A 152 13.40 -33.02 -8.08
C ARG A 152 14.80 -32.63 -8.58
N GLY A 153 15.02 -31.35 -8.81
CA GLY A 153 16.29 -30.72 -9.09
C GLY A 153 16.09 -29.21 -9.07
N TRP A 154 16.90 -28.47 -8.32
CA TRP A 154 16.82 -27.01 -8.27
C TRP A 154 17.62 -26.42 -9.43
N ILE A 155 17.16 -25.28 -9.96
CA ILE A 155 18.06 -24.37 -10.68
C ILE A 155 18.89 -23.68 -9.60
N GLU A 156 20.21 -23.77 -9.68
CA GLU A 156 21.11 -23.18 -8.70
C GLU A 156 21.98 -22.11 -9.36
N LEU A 157 22.00 -20.92 -8.77
CA LEU A 157 22.80 -19.79 -9.20
C LEU A 157 23.57 -19.24 -7.99
N VAL A 158 24.89 -19.30 -8.04
CA VAL A 158 25.74 -18.64 -7.05
C VAL A 158 25.80 -17.15 -7.39
N ALA A 159 25.21 -16.32 -6.54
CA ALA A 159 25.19 -14.88 -6.72
C ALA A 159 26.60 -14.30 -6.56
N ASP A 160 27.05 -13.54 -7.54
CA ASP A 160 28.38 -12.91 -7.53
C ASP A 160 28.43 -11.59 -6.75
N ARG A 161 27.26 -11.06 -6.36
CA ARG A 161 27.11 -9.77 -5.67
C ARG A 161 25.84 -9.73 -4.80
N PRO A 162 25.85 -8.95 -3.70
CA PRO A 162 24.67 -8.71 -2.88
C PRO A 162 23.69 -7.75 -3.55
N GLY A 163 22.46 -7.71 -3.06
CA GLY A 163 21.37 -6.85 -3.52
C GLY A 163 20.16 -7.62 -4.05
N PRO A 164 19.15 -6.90 -4.57
CA PRO A 164 17.94 -7.51 -5.11
C PRO A 164 18.19 -8.09 -6.51
N TRP A 165 18.20 -9.41 -6.61
CA TRP A 165 18.18 -10.13 -7.87
C TRP A 165 16.76 -10.21 -8.39
N VAL A 166 16.54 -9.99 -9.69
CA VAL A 166 15.20 -10.07 -10.28
C VAL A 166 15.03 -11.42 -10.95
N LEU A 167 13.96 -12.13 -10.57
CA LEU A 167 13.54 -13.36 -11.22
C LEU A 167 12.34 -13.08 -12.13
N ARG A 168 12.42 -13.61 -13.36
CA ARG A 168 11.28 -13.70 -14.28
C ARG A 168 11.03 -15.15 -14.60
N LEU A 169 9.80 -15.59 -14.40
CA LEU A 169 9.38 -16.95 -14.67
C LEU A 169 8.62 -16.98 -16.00
N ALA A 170 8.93 -17.94 -16.87
CA ALA A 170 8.02 -18.28 -17.97
C ALA A 170 6.74 -18.85 -17.39
N GLY A 171 5.59 -18.36 -17.87
CA GLY A 171 4.31 -19.01 -17.60
C GLY A 171 3.93 -19.91 -18.77
N GLU A 172 3.12 -20.91 -18.46
CA GLU A 172 2.47 -21.77 -19.45
C GLU A 172 1.15 -21.14 -19.91
N PRO A 173 0.76 -21.24 -21.19
CA PRO A 173 -0.57 -20.83 -21.65
C PRO A 173 -1.68 -21.51 -20.82
N GLU A 174 -2.59 -20.71 -20.26
CA GLU A 174 -3.68 -21.21 -19.45
C GLU A 174 -4.77 -21.82 -20.33
N THR A 175 -4.83 -23.16 -20.33
CA THR A 175 -5.72 -23.93 -21.21
C THR A 175 -7.20 -23.84 -20.83
N LEU A 176 -7.51 -23.32 -19.64
CA LEU A 176 -8.88 -23.28 -19.13
C LEU A 176 -9.67 -22.08 -19.66
N THR A 177 -8.98 -20.99 -19.99
CA THR A 177 -9.64 -19.68 -20.22
C THR A 177 -9.11 -18.90 -21.43
N ASP A 178 -8.04 -19.36 -22.10
CA ASP A 178 -7.33 -18.60 -23.15
C ASP A 178 -6.84 -17.21 -22.70
N ASN A 179 -6.78 -16.94 -21.38
CA ASN A 179 -6.60 -15.59 -20.83
C ASN A 179 -5.13 -15.18 -20.61
N GLY A 180 -4.18 -15.94 -21.13
CA GLY A 180 -2.76 -15.62 -21.07
C GLY A 180 -1.92 -16.81 -20.65
N ALA A 181 -0.72 -16.53 -20.15
CA ALA A 181 0.18 -17.52 -19.58
C ALA A 181 0.34 -17.26 -18.08
N SER A 182 0.61 -18.29 -17.27
CA SER A 182 0.85 -18.16 -15.82
C SER A 182 1.70 -19.31 -15.27
N VAL A 183 2.31 -19.08 -14.11
CA VAL A 183 3.06 -20.08 -13.36
C VAL A 183 2.20 -20.58 -12.22
N ARG A 184 1.75 -21.82 -12.27
CA ARG A 184 0.87 -22.39 -11.23
C ARG A 184 1.56 -22.57 -9.87
N TRP A 185 2.85 -22.87 -9.90
CA TRP A 185 3.63 -23.09 -8.69
C TRP A 185 5.08 -22.62 -8.87
N PHE A 186 5.65 -22.03 -7.83
CA PHE A 186 7.08 -21.74 -7.78
C PHE A 186 7.58 -21.74 -6.33
N GLU A 187 8.88 -22.03 -6.17
CA GLU A 187 9.58 -21.86 -4.91
C GLU A 187 10.97 -21.26 -5.16
N VAL A 188 11.43 -20.48 -4.19
CA VAL A 188 12.75 -19.88 -4.14
C VAL A 188 13.34 -20.14 -2.76
N ASP A 189 14.56 -20.69 -2.74
CA ASP A 189 15.35 -20.95 -1.54
C ASP A 189 16.70 -20.22 -1.69
N VAL A 190 17.20 -19.67 -0.59
CA VAL A 190 18.49 -18.98 -0.56
C VAL A 190 19.40 -19.73 0.40
N ARG A 191 20.59 -20.13 -0.09
CA ARG A 191 21.62 -20.76 0.73
C ARG A 191 22.74 -19.77 0.99
N ARG A 192 23.17 -19.71 2.24
CA ARG A 192 24.39 -19.00 2.64
C ARG A 192 25.61 -19.63 1.95
N PRO A 193 26.75 -18.93 1.84
CA PRO A 193 27.96 -19.46 1.18
C PRO A 193 28.52 -20.73 1.83
N ASP A 194 28.16 -21.01 3.09
CA ASP A 194 28.48 -22.24 3.81
C ASP A 194 27.56 -23.43 3.46
N GLY A 195 26.51 -23.20 2.66
CA GLY A 195 25.52 -24.18 2.22
C GLY A 195 24.30 -24.30 3.14
N ASP A 196 24.28 -23.60 4.28
CA ASP A 196 23.12 -23.59 5.17
C ASP A 196 21.96 -22.77 4.56
N PRO A 197 20.69 -23.06 4.91
CA PRO A 197 19.58 -22.15 4.59
C PRO A 197 19.84 -20.74 5.14
N ALA A 198 19.57 -19.72 4.32
CA ALA A 198 19.39 -18.35 4.79
C ALA A 198 18.00 -18.22 5.44
N PRO A 199 17.77 -17.27 6.36
CA PRO A 199 16.42 -17.00 6.88
C PRO A 199 15.45 -16.67 5.74
N ALA A 200 14.17 -17.01 5.92
CA ALA A 200 13.10 -16.56 5.03
C ALA A 200 12.94 -15.03 5.09
N GLY A 201 12.19 -14.45 4.16
CA GLY A 201 12.01 -13.01 4.02
C GLY A 201 12.86 -12.40 2.92
N ARG A 202 13.52 -13.23 2.10
CA ARG A 202 14.36 -12.78 0.98
C ARG A 202 13.55 -12.52 -0.27
N LEU A 203 12.42 -13.21 -0.41
CA LEU A 203 11.56 -13.15 -1.57
C LEU A 203 10.51 -12.04 -1.40
N PHE A 204 10.46 -11.12 -2.36
CA PHE A 204 9.45 -10.07 -2.39
C PHE A 204 9.07 -9.70 -3.83
N SER A 205 7.97 -8.98 -3.96
CA SER A 205 7.63 -8.23 -5.17
C SER A 205 7.05 -6.90 -4.73
N ARG A 206 7.15 -5.87 -5.56
CA ARG A 206 6.40 -4.63 -5.32
C ARG A 206 4.97 -4.70 -5.88
N HIS A 207 4.72 -5.73 -6.68
CA HIS A 207 3.45 -5.99 -7.35
C HIS A 207 3.30 -7.50 -7.57
N TRP A 208 2.50 -8.14 -6.74
CA TRP A 208 2.16 -9.55 -6.91
C TRP A 208 0.95 -9.65 -7.84
N GLN A 209 1.12 -10.18 -9.05
CA GLN A 209 0.01 -10.56 -9.92
C GLN A 209 -0.21 -12.06 -9.75
N ILE A 210 -1.25 -12.41 -9.00
CA ILE A 210 -1.53 -13.76 -8.56
C ILE A 210 -2.61 -14.35 -9.47
N ASN A 211 -2.46 -15.63 -9.81
CA ASN A 211 -3.45 -16.40 -10.56
C ASN A 211 -3.88 -17.59 -9.70
N ALA A 212 -5.16 -17.64 -9.33
CA ALA A 212 -5.72 -18.75 -8.54
C ALA A 212 -6.26 -19.89 -9.42
N HIS A 213 -6.26 -19.71 -10.73
CA HIS A 213 -6.78 -20.64 -11.73
C HIS A 213 -8.28 -20.98 -11.56
N GLY A 214 -9.02 -20.15 -10.82
CA GLY A 214 -10.44 -20.34 -10.56
C GLY A 214 -11.02 -19.26 -9.64
N PHE A 215 -12.28 -18.88 -9.90
CA PHE A 215 -13.02 -17.88 -9.11
C PHE A 215 -13.35 -18.36 -7.69
N ASP A 216 -13.47 -19.68 -7.50
CA ASP A 216 -13.76 -20.29 -6.20
C ASP A 216 -12.50 -20.79 -5.46
N THR A 217 -11.31 -20.58 -6.05
CA THR A 217 -10.04 -21.01 -5.46
C THR A 217 -9.56 -19.98 -4.43
N ALA A 218 -10.08 -20.11 -3.22
CA ALA A 218 -9.68 -19.26 -2.11
C ALA A 218 -8.39 -19.73 -1.43
N ALA A 219 -7.63 -18.80 -0.88
CA ALA A 219 -6.42 -19.07 -0.11
C ALA A 219 -6.37 -18.25 1.19
N ASP A 220 -5.75 -18.88 2.20
CA ASP A 220 -5.35 -18.22 3.44
C ASP A 220 -3.84 -17.96 3.36
N PHE A 221 -3.44 -16.70 3.47
CA PHE A 221 -2.02 -16.35 3.46
C PHE A 221 -1.74 -15.01 4.13
N SER A 222 -0.46 -14.80 4.42
CA SER A 222 0.04 -13.56 4.98
C SER A 222 1.12 -12.98 4.06
N VAL A 223 1.16 -11.67 3.95
CA VAL A 223 2.28 -10.95 3.32
C VAL A 223 2.79 -9.85 4.24
N TRP A 224 4.05 -9.46 4.07
CA TRP A 224 4.71 -8.43 4.87
C TRP A 224 5.03 -7.21 4.01
N LEU A 225 4.44 -6.07 4.35
CA LEU A 225 4.63 -4.79 3.67
C LEU A 225 5.73 -4.01 4.38
N VAL A 226 6.71 -3.48 3.65
CA VAL A 226 7.77 -2.63 4.22
C VAL A 226 7.58 -1.19 3.75
N ALA A 227 7.10 -0.33 4.66
CA ALA A 227 6.80 1.06 4.36
C ALA A 227 7.85 1.98 4.97
N GLU A 228 8.30 2.95 4.20
CA GLU A 228 9.23 3.98 4.67
C GLU A 228 8.59 4.79 5.80
N ALA A 229 9.25 4.85 6.97
CA ALA A 229 8.74 5.49 8.17
C ALA A 229 9.83 6.34 8.84
N GLY A 230 10.04 7.56 8.32
CA GLY A 230 11.00 8.49 8.89
C GLY A 230 12.45 8.08 8.62
N SER A 231 13.17 7.63 9.66
CA SER A 231 14.58 7.20 9.55
C SER A 231 14.77 5.71 9.30
N GLY A 232 13.70 4.91 9.38
CA GLY A 232 13.70 3.47 9.16
C GLY A 232 12.45 3.04 8.42
N ASP A 233 12.07 1.77 8.56
CA ASP A 233 10.88 1.22 7.90
C ASP A 233 9.92 0.57 8.90
N ALA A 234 8.64 0.82 8.72
CA ALA A 234 7.58 0.09 9.38
C ALA A 234 7.28 -1.19 8.60
N VAL A 235 7.27 -2.33 9.30
CA VAL A 235 6.81 -3.61 8.74
C VAL A 235 5.40 -3.88 9.18
N TYR A 236 4.53 -4.16 8.23
CA TYR A 236 3.15 -4.58 8.45
C TYR A 236 2.95 -5.98 7.97
N ARG A 237 2.08 -6.73 8.65
CA ARG A 237 1.60 -8.04 8.21
C ARG A 237 0.15 -7.90 7.78
N ALA A 238 -0.13 -8.18 6.52
CA ALA A 238 -1.49 -8.29 5.98
C ALA A 238 -1.89 -9.77 5.95
N ASP A 239 -2.92 -10.12 6.70
CA ASP A 239 -3.47 -11.47 6.86
C ASP A 239 -4.78 -11.61 6.09
N PHE A 240 -4.75 -12.44 5.06
CA PHE A 240 -5.88 -12.79 4.22
C PHE A 240 -6.45 -14.14 4.63
N VAL A 241 -7.79 -14.22 4.74
CA VAL A 241 -8.51 -15.48 4.98
C VAL A 241 -9.63 -15.62 3.95
N ASP A 242 -9.69 -16.77 3.30
CA ASP A 242 -10.59 -17.09 2.18
C ASP A 242 -10.51 -16.05 1.05
N LEU A 243 -9.31 -15.58 0.70
CA LEU A 243 -9.11 -14.66 -0.41
C LEU A 243 -9.19 -15.41 -1.74
N ALA A 244 -10.15 -15.03 -2.57
CA ALA A 244 -10.38 -15.61 -3.89
C ALA A 244 -10.41 -14.52 -4.95
N GLY A 245 -9.84 -14.84 -6.10
CA GLY A 245 -9.93 -14.08 -7.34
C GLY A 245 -9.32 -14.91 -8.46
N PHE A 246 -9.80 -14.76 -9.70
CA PHE A 246 -9.23 -15.53 -10.80
C PHE A 246 -7.80 -15.06 -11.10
N ARG A 247 -7.65 -13.77 -11.41
CA ARG A 247 -6.37 -13.09 -11.60
C ARG A 247 -6.42 -11.77 -10.85
N TYR A 248 -5.73 -11.68 -9.73
CA TYR A 248 -5.78 -10.50 -8.88
C TYR A 248 -4.39 -9.95 -8.62
N ALA A 249 -4.33 -8.68 -8.20
CA ALA A 249 -3.06 -8.05 -7.89
C ALA A 249 -3.04 -7.43 -6.49
N LEU A 250 -1.89 -7.56 -5.83
CA LEU A 250 -1.57 -6.86 -4.59
C LEU A 250 -0.47 -5.83 -4.87
N ILE A 251 -0.73 -4.58 -4.52
CA ILE A 251 0.20 -3.47 -4.67
C ILE A 251 0.33 -2.76 -3.33
N ALA A 252 1.53 -2.32 -2.97
CA ALA A 252 1.75 -1.54 -1.75
C ALA A 252 2.40 -0.20 -2.08
N ASN A 253 1.84 0.90 -1.57
CA ASN A 253 2.37 2.23 -1.79
C ASN A 253 1.95 3.24 -0.70
N ALA A 254 2.31 4.51 -0.87
CA ALA A 254 2.13 5.55 0.15
C ALA A 254 0.86 6.41 -0.05
N ARG A 255 -0.02 6.10 -1.01
CA ARG A 255 -1.15 6.97 -1.41
C ARG A 255 -2.43 6.26 -1.87
N GLY A 256 -2.38 4.96 -2.16
CA GLY A 256 -3.50 4.24 -2.78
C GLY A 256 -3.49 4.35 -4.30
N LEU A 257 -4.65 4.71 -4.85
CA LEU A 257 -4.84 4.93 -6.28
C LEU A 257 -4.31 6.30 -6.69
N THR A 258 -3.69 6.37 -7.87
CA THR A 258 -2.97 7.59 -8.35
C THR A 258 -3.89 8.80 -8.42
N ASP A 259 -5.08 8.62 -8.97
CA ASP A 259 -6.04 9.69 -9.23
C ASP A 259 -7.09 9.83 -8.12
N ARG A 260 -7.11 8.89 -7.18
CA ARG A 260 -8.12 8.75 -6.11
C ARG A 260 -7.44 8.26 -4.82
N PRO A 261 -6.52 9.05 -4.25
CA PRO A 261 -5.83 8.63 -3.05
C PRO A 261 -6.84 8.37 -1.93
N ASP A 262 -6.54 7.41 -1.06
CA ASP A 262 -7.35 7.04 0.10
C ASP A 262 -8.76 6.50 -0.24
N HIS A 263 -9.06 6.17 -1.49
CA HIS A 263 -10.38 5.65 -1.90
C HIS A 263 -10.27 4.30 -2.62
N SER A 264 -11.25 3.42 -2.36
CA SER A 264 -11.56 2.32 -3.29
C SER A 264 -12.31 2.85 -4.51
N TRP A 265 -12.18 2.17 -5.65
CA TRP A 265 -12.73 2.65 -6.93
C TRP A 265 -13.12 1.53 -7.88
N CYS A 266 -13.76 1.89 -9.00
CA CYS A 266 -13.91 0.98 -10.13
C CYS A 266 -12.55 0.73 -10.79
N GLN A 267 -12.23 -0.51 -11.16
CA GLN A 267 -10.98 -0.78 -11.88
C GLN A 267 -10.96 -0.14 -13.27
N PHE A 268 -12.12 -0.13 -13.93
CA PHE A 268 -12.35 0.57 -15.19
C PHE A 268 -13.49 1.58 -15.00
N GLY A 269 -13.29 2.82 -15.44
CA GLY A 269 -14.32 3.87 -15.46
C GLY A 269 -14.46 4.69 -14.17
N ASP A 270 -15.60 5.37 -14.04
CA ASP A 270 -15.92 6.29 -12.92
C ASP A 270 -17.28 5.90 -12.27
N PRO A 271 -17.32 5.44 -11.01
CA PRO A 271 -18.53 5.12 -10.28
C PRO A 271 -19.48 6.31 -10.10
N ALA A 272 -19.01 7.57 -10.21
CA ALA A 272 -19.87 8.75 -10.16
C ALA A 272 -20.83 8.82 -11.37
N GLU A 273 -20.51 8.14 -12.48
CA GLU A 273 -21.42 7.95 -13.61
C GLU A 273 -22.48 6.86 -13.36
N GLY A 274 -22.47 6.28 -12.16
CA GLY A 274 -23.45 5.31 -11.67
C GLY A 274 -23.18 3.87 -12.12
N ARG A 275 -22.05 3.60 -12.79
CA ARG A 275 -21.61 2.26 -13.20
C ARG A 275 -20.09 2.20 -13.30
N CYS A 276 -19.48 1.11 -12.85
CA CYS A 276 -18.13 0.79 -13.28
C CYS A 276 -18.15 0.38 -14.75
N ALA A 277 -17.18 0.83 -15.54
CA ALA A 277 -17.05 0.41 -16.92
C ALA A 277 -16.60 -1.06 -16.98
N GLN A 278 -16.89 -1.73 -18.09
CA GLN A 278 -16.43 -3.10 -18.28
C GLN A 278 -14.94 -3.11 -18.64
N PHE A 279 -14.34 -4.31 -18.58
CA PHE A 279 -12.98 -4.56 -19.04
C PHE A 279 -12.74 -3.94 -20.42
N GLY A 280 -11.77 -3.03 -20.50
CA GLY A 280 -11.35 -2.40 -21.77
C GLY A 280 -12.28 -1.31 -22.32
N GLU A 281 -13.36 -0.96 -21.62
CA GLU A 281 -14.27 0.12 -22.03
C GLU A 281 -13.85 1.51 -21.52
N ALA A 282 -12.85 1.59 -20.63
CA ALA A 282 -12.34 2.84 -20.04
C ALA A 282 -10.87 2.73 -19.60
N ASP A 283 -10.31 3.85 -19.15
CA ASP A 283 -8.97 3.90 -18.57
C ASP A 283 -8.89 3.07 -17.28
N VAL A 284 -7.79 2.32 -17.14
CA VAL A 284 -7.51 1.48 -15.97
C VAL A 284 -6.99 2.34 -14.84
N GLN A 285 -7.59 2.23 -13.66
CA GLN A 285 -7.06 2.88 -12.46
C GLN A 285 -5.68 2.35 -12.13
N ARG A 286 -4.72 3.25 -11.92
CA ARG A 286 -3.32 2.87 -11.65
C ARG A 286 -2.96 3.17 -10.21
N ALA A 287 -2.31 2.22 -9.56
CA ALA A 287 -1.62 2.44 -8.31
C ALA A 287 -0.12 2.60 -8.59
N TYR A 288 0.54 3.47 -7.82
CA TYR A 288 2.00 3.49 -7.83
C TYR A 288 2.51 2.18 -7.22
N VAL A 289 3.48 1.55 -7.85
CA VAL A 289 4.17 0.39 -7.30
C VAL A 289 5.39 0.91 -6.55
N ARG A 290 5.34 0.92 -5.21
CA ARG A 290 6.43 1.51 -4.40
C ARG A 290 7.00 0.53 -3.40
N PHE A 291 6.21 0.03 -2.45
CA PHE A 291 6.74 -0.71 -1.32
C PHE A 291 6.88 -2.20 -1.62
N PRO A 292 7.93 -2.88 -1.12
CA PRO A 292 8.07 -4.32 -1.27
C PRO A 292 7.06 -5.06 -0.39
N ILE A 293 6.54 -6.16 -0.94
CA ILE A 293 5.61 -7.10 -0.34
C ILE A 293 6.32 -8.45 -0.25
N HIS A 294 6.74 -8.84 0.94
CA HIS A 294 7.44 -10.09 1.21
C HIS A 294 6.46 -11.22 1.54
N LEU A 295 6.87 -12.47 1.28
CA LEU A 295 6.09 -13.67 1.65
C LEU A 295 6.43 -14.22 3.04
N ALA A 296 7.40 -13.61 3.72
CA ALA A 296 7.76 -13.82 5.12
C ALA A 296 8.24 -12.49 5.72
N TYR A 297 8.50 -12.44 7.04
CA TYR A 297 9.08 -11.25 7.64
C TYR A 297 10.42 -10.90 6.96
N PRO A 298 10.64 -9.65 6.53
CA PRO A 298 11.80 -9.30 5.70
C PRO A 298 13.14 -9.68 6.33
N ASP A 299 14.04 -10.26 5.53
CA ASP A 299 15.42 -10.53 5.90
C ASP A 299 16.38 -9.92 4.85
N PRO A 300 17.38 -9.10 5.25
CA PRO A 300 17.60 -8.60 6.60
C PRO A 300 16.41 -7.77 7.11
N ALA A 301 16.16 -7.87 8.41
CA ALA A 301 15.15 -7.03 9.06
C ALA A 301 15.48 -5.54 8.84
N PRO A 302 14.51 -4.71 8.42
CA PRO A 302 14.75 -3.30 8.25
C PRO A 302 14.99 -2.62 9.60
N GLU A 303 15.64 -1.46 9.57
CA GLU A 303 15.82 -0.65 10.77
C GLU A 303 14.47 -0.14 11.25
N ALA A 304 14.18 -0.33 12.55
CA ALA A 304 12.93 0.15 13.13
C ALA A 304 12.83 1.69 13.04
N PRO A 305 11.65 2.23 12.74
CA PRO A 305 11.51 3.67 12.57
C PRO A 305 11.56 4.37 13.92
N THR A 306 12.15 5.57 13.95
CA THR A 306 11.99 6.46 15.10
C THR A 306 10.58 7.07 15.09
N PRO A 307 9.91 7.19 16.25
CA PRO A 307 8.65 7.90 16.32
C PRO A 307 8.76 9.31 15.72
N PRO A 308 7.76 9.78 14.96
CA PRO A 308 7.78 11.11 14.36
C PRO A 308 7.81 12.18 15.44
N GLY A 309 8.68 13.17 15.26
CA GLY A 309 8.72 14.38 16.06
C GLY A 309 8.05 15.54 15.32
N LEU A 310 7.13 16.23 15.98
CA LEU A 310 6.47 17.44 15.45
C LEU A 310 6.64 18.56 16.47
N ALA A 311 7.08 19.74 16.02
CA ALA A 311 7.33 20.87 16.90
C ALA A 311 7.06 22.22 16.19
N ASP A 312 7.12 23.29 16.98
CA ASP A 312 7.11 24.68 16.52
C ASP A 312 5.98 25.02 15.55
N LEU A 313 4.77 24.52 15.77
CA LEU A 313 3.61 24.92 14.98
C LEU A 313 3.35 26.41 15.20
N THR A 314 3.38 27.15 14.09
CA THR A 314 3.12 28.58 14.03
C THR A 314 2.07 28.86 12.97
N PHE A 315 1.30 29.91 13.18
CA PHE A 315 0.46 30.53 12.15
C PHE A 315 0.88 32.00 12.01
N GLN A 316 0.97 32.47 10.77
CA GLN A 316 1.36 33.83 10.42
C GLN A 316 0.54 34.28 9.21
N ASP A 317 -0.33 35.25 9.42
CA ASP A 317 -0.91 36.18 8.45
C ASP A 317 -0.02 37.45 8.32
N GLU A 318 -0.47 38.44 7.57
CA GLU A 318 0.21 39.73 7.41
C GLU A 318 0.23 40.53 8.73
N ALA A 319 -0.90 40.52 9.46
CA ALA A 319 -1.06 41.17 10.77
C ALA A 319 -0.20 40.55 11.89
N GLY A 320 0.24 39.30 11.75
CA GLY A 320 0.96 38.51 12.74
C GLY A 320 0.07 37.93 13.86
N THR A 321 -1.23 37.87 13.65
CA THR A 321 -2.30 37.43 14.55
C THR A 321 -2.67 35.96 14.33
N PRO A 322 -3.53 35.36 15.19
CA PRO A 322 -4.07 34.02 14.98
C PRO A 322 -5.39 34.05 14.18
N SER A 323 -5.64 35.14 13.45
CA SER A 323 -6.84 35.37 12.66
C SER A 323 -6.52 35.29 11.18
N ILE A 324 -7.52 34.94 10.39
CA ILE A 324 -7.49 35.14 8.96
C ILE A 324 -8.78 35.88 8.65
N SER A 325 -8.64 37.06 8.06
CA SER A 325 -9.74 37.93 7.77
C SER A 325 -9.99 37.86 6.28
N PRO A 326 -10.88 36.96 5.80
CA PRO A 326 -11.66 37.32 4.63
C PRO A 326 -12.54 38.49 5.10
N ASP A 327 -11.95 39.68 5.14
CA ASP A 327 -12.48 40.97 5.62
C ASP A 327 -13.79 41.39 4.91
N GLY A 328 -14.20 40.65 3.87
CA GLY A 328 -15.45 40.91 3.18
C GLY A 328 -15.31 41.92 2.05
N ASP A 329 -14.11 42.47 1.83
CA ASP A 329 -13.79 43.39 0.73
C ASP A 329 -13.73 42.67 -0.65
N GLY A 330 -13.71 41.33 -0.63
CA GLY A 330 -13.59 40.47 -1.81
C GLY A 330 -12.16 40.01 -2.15
N VAL A 331 -11.20 40.35 -1.31
CA VAL A 331 -9.82 39.91 -1.22
C VAL A 331 -9.72 38.97 -0.02
N GLN A 332 -8.99 37.87 -0.18
CA GLN A 332 -8.76 36.92 0.91
C GLN A 332 -7.36 37.16 1.44
N ASP A 333 -7.23 37.38 2.75
CA ASP A 333 -5.93 37.31 3.40
C ASP A 333 -5.37 35.89 3.34
N ASP A 334 -4.10 35.80 2.93
CA ASP A 334 -3.36 34.54 2.91
C ASP A 334 -2.55 34.37 4.21
N GLY A 335 -2.76 33.26 4.90
CA GLY A 335 -1.97 32.84 6.05
C GLY A 335 -0.94 31.77 5.70
N ASN A 336 0.03 31.57 6.58
CA ASN A 336 0.98 30.46 6.51
C ASN A 336 1.05 29.72 7.84
N PHE A 337 0.75 28.44 7.81
CA PHE A 337 1.16 27.53 8.87
C PHE A 337 2.62 27.13 8.65
N ALA A 338 3.42 27.09 9.71
CA ALA A 338 4.75 26.52 9.64
C ALA A 338 5.02 25.65 10.85
N PHE A 339 5.72 24.53 10.64
CA PHE A 339 6.06 23.57 11.68
C PHE A 339 7.41 22.92 11.39
N THR A 340 8.02 22.29 12.40
CA THR A 340 9.25 21.52 12.25
C THR A 340 8.99 20.03 12.47
N THR A 341 9.66 19.18 11.69
CA THR A 341 9.67 17.73 11.89
C THR A 341 11.06 17.13 11.75
N GLU A 342 11.35 16.07 12.50
CA GLU A 342 12.59 15.30 12.39
C GLU A 342 12.52 14.20 11.32
N THR A 343 11.31 13.85 10.89
CA THR A 343 11.03 12.73 9.97
C THR A 343 10.12 13.17 8.83
N PRO A 344 10.44 12.78 7.57
CA PRO A 344 9.49 12.94 6.47
C PRO A 344 8.20 12.15 6.74
N GLY A 345 7.08 12.64 6.20
CA GLY A 345 5.77 12.00 6.37
C GLY A 345 4.67 12.74 5.63
N VAL A 346 3.42 12.34 5.84
CA VAL A 346 2.25 13.06 5.37
C VAL A 346 1.74 13.92 6.51
N TYR A 347 1.65 15.23 6.32
CA TYR A 347 0.98 16.09 7.28
C TYR A 347 -0.49 16.24 6.91
N ARG A 348 -1.35 16.34 7.92
CA ARG A 348 -2.76 16.72 7.82
C ARG A 348 -3.02 17.84 8.82
N LEU A 349 -3.38 19.01 8.34
CA LEU A 349 -3.78 20.14 9.16
C LEU A 349 -5.28 20.31 9.02
N ILE A 350 -6.01 20.11 10.11
CA ILE A 350 -7.46 20.01 10.15
C ILE A 350 -8.00 21.12 11.05
N LEU A 351 -8.92 21.92 10.52
CA LEU A 351 -9.70 22.89 11.29
C LEU A 351 -11.09 22.29 11.53
N ASP A 352 -11.48 22.13 12.80
CA ASP A 352 -12.81 21.69 13.21
C ASP A 352 -13.82 22.81 12.94
N VAL A 353 -14.40 22.82 11.73
CA VAL A 353 -15.23 23.94 11.23
C VAL A 353 -16.69 23.84 11.68
N ASN A 354 -17.11 22.66 12.14
CA ASN A 354 -18.45 22.44 12.67
C ASN A 354 -18.50 22.51 14.22
N ASP A 355 -17.34 22.65 14.88
CA ASP A 355 -17.11 22.75 16.33
C ASP A 355 -17.75 21.60 17.12
N ASP A 356 -17.71 20.39 16.55
CA ASP A 356 -18.23 19.17 17.19
C ASP A 356 -17.16 18.43 18.03
N GLY A 357 -15.90 18.88 17.97
CA GLY A 357 -14.76 18.32 18.68
C GLY A 357 -14.13 17.09 18.01
N VAL A 358 -14.60 16.72 16.82
CA VAL A 358 -14.11 15.59 16.01
C VAL A 358 -13.44 16.14 14.76
N PHE A 359 -12.11 16.02 14.71
CA PHE A 359 -11.32 16.40 13.53
C PHE A 359 -11.49 15.36 12.41
N ASP A 360 -12.51 15.54 11.58
CA ASP A 360 -12.89 14.64 10.49
C ASP A 360 -12.58 15.29 9.13
N PRO A 361 -11.48 14.94 8.44
CA PRO A 361 -11.17 15.46 7.11
C PRO A 361 -12.24 15.29 6.02
N ALA A 362 -13.28 14.47 6.22
CA ALA A 362 -14.42 14.41 5.30
C ALA A 362 -15.40 15.59 5.46
N VAL A 363 -15.46 16.17 6.67
CA VAL A 363 -16.38 17.26 7.05
C VAL A 363 -15.65 18.58 7.28
N ASP A 364 -14.43 18.50 7.82
CA ASP A 364 -13.61 19.62 8.25
C ASP A 364 -12.68 20.15 7.17
N ALA A 365 -12.31 21.43 7.31
CA ALA A 365 -11.35 22.06 6.42
C ALA A 365 -9.96 21.46 6.64
N THR A 366 -9.45 20.75 5.63
CA THR A 366 -8.20 19.99 5.72
C THR A 366 -7.18 20.40 4.67
N LEU A 367 -5.97 20.73 5.12
CA LEU A 367 -4.78 20.89 4.29
C LEU A 367 -3.86 19.69 4.47
N SER A 368 -3.60 18.95 3.39
CA SER A 368 -2.71 17.78 3.42
C SER A 368 -1.52 17.97 2.49
N GLY A 369 -0.38 17.40 2.87
CA GLY A 369 0.81 17.45 2.02
C GLY A 369 1.95 16.59 2.53
N GLN A 370 3.08 16.65 1.82
CA GLN A 370 4.29 15.94 2.23
C GLN A 370 5.12 16.85 3.14
N ALA A 371 5.45 16.37 4.33
CA ALA A 371 6.41 17.01 5.21
C ALA A 371 7.82 16.48 4.90
N THR A 372 8.78 17.39 4.82
CA THR A 372 10.21 17.07 4.74
C THR A 372 10.88 17.34 6.08
N ARG A 373 12.00 16.68 6.36
CA ARG A 373 12.78 16.94 7.58
C ARG A 373 13.17 18.43 7.66
N GLY A 374 12.93 19.05 8.80
CA GLY A 374 13.18 20.46 9.05
C GLY A 374 11.88 21.27 9.06
N ARG A 375 11.97 22.54 8.65
CA ARG A 375 10.84 23.47 8.64
C ARG A 375 10.00 23.27 7.39
N ASN A 376 8.70 23.08 7.56
CA ASN A 376 7.68 23.03 6.52
C ASN A 376 6.80 24.27 6.63
N VAL A 377 6.33 24.76 5.49
CA VAL A 377 5.41 25.91 5.39
C VAL A 377 4.25 25.50 4.50
N VAL A 378 3.04 25.73 4.99
CA VAL A 378 1.78 25.36 4.36
C VAL A 378 0.96 26.64 4.20
N PRO A 379 0.79 27.14 2.96
CA PRO A 379 -0.05 28.30 2.71
C PRO A 379 -1.52 27.93 2.98
N PHE A 380 -2.29 28.89 3.49
CA PHE A 380 -3.70 28.76 3.79
C PHE A 380 -4.44 30.03 3.39
N ALA A 381 -5.29 29.91 2.37
CA ALA A 381 -6.08 31.02 1.82
C ALA A 381 -7.47 31.16 2.48
N GLY A 382 -7.67 30.57 3.67
CA GLY A 382 -9.00 30.54 4.30
C GLY A 382 -10.04 29.68 3.55
N LEU A 383 -9.59 28.77 2.68
CA LEU A 383 -10.46 27.89 1.89
C LEU A 383 -10.42 26.44 2.41
N ASP A 384 -11.54 25.74 2.29
CA ASP A 384 -11.66 24.30 2.51
C ASP A 384 -11.16 23.48 1.29
N GLN A 385 -11.19 22.15 1.41
CA GLN A 385 -10.75 21.20 0.39
C GLN A 385 -11.54 21.24 -0.93
N ILE A 386 -12.73 21.87 -0.94
CA ILE A 386 -13.55 22.06 -2.15
C ILE A 386 -13.52 23.52 -2.64
N GLY A 387 -12.62 24.34 -2.10
CA GLY A 387 -12.40 25.72 -2.49
C GLY A 387 -13.46 26.70 -2.00
N ARG A 388 -14.24 26.34 -0.98
CA ARG A 388 -15.18 27.25 -0.34
C ARG A 388 -14.52 27.96 0.84
N PRO A 389 -14.87 29.22 1.11
CA PRO A 389 -14.41 29.91 2.31
C PRO A 389 -14.81 29.13 3.57
N VAL A 390 -13.85 28.99 4.49
CA VAL A 390 -14.12 28.49 5.84
C VAL A 390 -15.08 29.48 6.53
N PRO A 391 -16.15 29.01 7.19
CA PRO A 391 -17.10 29.91 7.86
C PRO A 391 -16.43 30.79 8.91
N ALA A 392 -16.93 32.01 9.10
CA ALA A 392 -16.44 32.88 10.16
C ALA A 392 -16.68 32.25 11.55
N GLY A 393 -15.69 32.31 12.43
CA GLY A 393 -15.72 31.67 13.75
C GLY A 393 -14.34 31.38 14.35
N GLU A 394 -14.34 30.69 15.50
CA GLU A 394 -13.13 30.25 16.20
C GLU A 394 -13.03 28.73 16.13
N HIS A 395 -12.18 28.22 15.24
CA HIS A 395 -12.10 26.80 14.89
C HIS A 395 -10.91 26.13 15.56
N ALA A 396 -11.13 24.97 16.19
CA ALA A 396 -10.03 24.21 16.76
C ALA A 396 -9.09 23.70 15.66
N LEU A 397 -7.79 23.67 15.93
CA LEU A 397 -6.78 23.25 14.96
C LEU A 397 -6.06 21.98 15.44
N ARG A 398 -5.86 21.03 14.53
CA ARG A 398 -4.99 19.88 14.74
C ARG A 398 -4.03 19.73 13.56
N LEU A 399 -2.73 19.70 13.85
CA LEU A 399 -1.71 19.23 12.92
C LEU A 399 -1.32 17.81 13.27
N GLU A 400 -1.51 16.89 12.34
CA GLU A 400 -1.03 15.52 12.40
C GLU A 400 0.15 15.33 11.45
N LEU A 401 1.13 14.55 11.87
CA LEU A 401 2.16 14.01 11.00
C LEU A 401 2.10 12.48 11.07
N VAL A 402 1.82 11.87 9.93
CA VAL A 402 1.68 10.44 9.74
C VAL A 402 2.92 9.91 9.04
N THR A 403 3.51 8.85 9.60
CA THR A 403 4.69 8.18 9.03
C THR A 403 4.42 6.69 8.81
N GLY A 404 5.12 6.09 7.86
CA GLY A 404 4.93 4.68 7.53
C GLY A 404 3.55 4.37 6.95
N GLU A 405 2.83 5.35 6.41
CA GLU A 405 1.53 5.11 5.79
C GLU A 405 1.72 4.16 4.60
N VAL A 406 0.97 3.04 4.61
CA VAL A 406 0.94 2.09 3.52
C VAL A 406 -0.49 1.79 3.13
N HIS A 407 -0.75 1.97 1.85
CA HIS A 407 -1.94 1.56 1.14
C HIS A 407 -1.69 0.21 0.49
N LEU A 408 -2.74 -0.61 0.47
CA LEU A 408 -2.77 -1.91 -0.16
C LEU A 408 -3.91 -1.96 -1.19
N PRO A 409 -3.77 -1.31 -2.36
CA PRO A 409 -4.71 -1.49 -3.46
C PRO A 409 -4.70 -2.94 -3.94
N MET A 410 -5.89 -3.53 -3.97
CA MET A 410 -6.12 -4.90 -4.42
C MET A 410 -7.07 -4.89 -5.62
N TYR A 411 -6.59 -5.44 -6.73
CA TYR A 411 -7.30 -5.43 -8.01
C TYR A 411 -7.97 -6.77 -8.26
N ASP A 412 -9.22 -6.74 -8.75
CA ASP A 412 -9.95 -7.91 -9.25
C ASP A 412 -10.07 -9.03 -8.20
N ILE A 413 -10.33 -8.64 -6.95
CA ILE A 413 -10.62 -9.59 -5.88
C ILE A 413 -12.11 -9.89 -5.84
N GLU A 414 -12.45 -11.14 -6.09
CA GLU A 414 -13.81 -11.63 -6.14
C GLU A 414 -14.44 -11.78 -4.75
N ARG A 415 -13.65 -12.25 -3.79
CA ARG A 415 -14.11 -12.49 -2.41
C ARG A 415 -12.95 -12.52 -1.44
N ASN A 416 -13.18 -12.09 -0.20
CA ASN A 416 -12.34 -12.48 0.94
C ASN A 416 -13.22 -12.91 2.13
N GLY A 417 -13.80 -14.10 2.04
CA GLY A 417 -14.92 -14.49 2.92
C GLY A 417 -14.54 -14.53 4.41
N GLY A 418 -13.26 -14.71 4.73
CA GLY A 418 -12.72 -14.68 6.08
C GLY A 418 -12.16 -13.33 6.50
N GLY A 419 -12.00 -12.38 5.57
CA GLY A 419 -11.64 -10.99 5.84
C GLY A 419 -10.13 -10.70 5.86
N LEU A 420 -9.77 -9.43 5.63
CA LEU A 420 -8.41 -8.88 5.73
C LEU A 420 -8.17 -8.28 7.11
N LEU A 421 -7.01 -8.57 7.69
CA LEU A 421 -6.46 -7.89 8.87
C LEU A 421 -5.06 -7.36 8.56
N ILE A 422 -4.74 -6.13 8.96
CA ILE A 422 -3.38 -5.59 8.88
C ILE A 422 -2.92 -5.27 10.30
N SER A 423 -1.70 -5.69 10.61
CA SER A 423 -1.06 -5.51 11.92
C SER A 423 0.37 -5.01 11.77
N ARG A 424 0.92 -4.35 12.79
CA ARG A 424 2.33 -3.93 12.82
C ARG A 424 3.21 -5.05 13.36
N GLN A 425 4.35 -5.29 12.72
CA GLN A 425 5.27 -6.37 13.06
C GLN A 425 6.63 -5.80 13.47
N ALA A 426 6.98 -5.88 14.77
CA ALA A 426 8.25 -5.33 15.27
C ALA A 426 9.47 -6.23 15.03
N GLY A 427 9.27 -7.49 14.65
CA GLY A 427 10.32 -8.48 14.43
C GLY A 427 9.73 -9.84 14.04
N ALA A 428 10.50 -10.72 13.40
CA ALA A 428 10.01 -12.02 12.93
C ALA A 428 9.38 -12.90 14.04
N ASP A 429 10.00 -12.92 15.23
CA ASP A 429 9.56 -13.75 16.36
C ASP A 429 8.68 -13.00 17.38
N LEU A 430 8.34 -11.75 17.10
CA LEU A 430 7.52 -10.93 17.99
C LEU A 430 6.03 -11.07 17.66
N PRO A 431 5.13 -10.95 18.63
CA PRO A 431 3.70 -10.88 18.35
C PRO A 431 3.37 -9.70 17.42
N ALA A 432 2.46 -9.92 16.49
CA ALA A 432 1.85 -8.87 15.71
C ALA A 432 1.07 -7.91 16.63
N MET A 433 1.20 -6.61 16.41
CA MET A 433 0.53 -5.57 17.18
C MET A 433 -0.68 -5.05 16.39
N PRO A 434 -1.89 -5.04 16.98
CA PRO A 434 -3.04 -4.41 16.34
C PRO A 434 -2.77 -2.93 16.05
N ILE A 435 -3.23 -2.46 14.90
CA ILE A 435 -3.18 -1.05 14.49
C ILE A 435 -4.51 -0.67 13.85
N PRO A 436 -4.90 0.61 13.86
CA PRO A 436 -6.07 1.06 13.14
C PRO A 436 -5.91 0.80 11.63
N MET A 437 -6.95 0.19 11.04
CA MET A 437 -7.11 0.06 9.60
C MET A 437 -8.13 1.07 9.08
N TYR A 438 -7.88 1.55 7.86
CA TYR A 438 -8.67 2.56 7.20
C TYR A 438 -9.02 2.10 5.77
N TRP A 439 -10.20 2.50 5.31
CA TRP A 439 -10.72 2.34 3.95
C TRP A 439 -11.86 3.32 3.72
N ASP A 440 -12.00 3.80 2.49
CA ASP A 440 -13.13 4.63 2.05
C ASP A 440 -13.76 4.00 0.80
N ASP A 441 -14.97 3.46 0.95
CA ASP A 441 -15.77 2.87 -0.12
C ASP A 441 -16.94 3.79 -0.54
N SER A 442 -16.97 5.05 -0.07
CA SER A 442 -18.06 6.00 -0.32
C SER A 442 -18.33 6.20 -1.82
N ALA A 443 -17.27 6.23 -2.62
CA ALA A 443 -17.35 6.31 -4.07
C ALA A 443 -18.09 5.13 -4.71
N LEU A 444 -18.01 3.95 -4.09
CA LEU A 444 -18.65 2.73 -4.57
C LEU A 444 -20.09 2.59 -4.11
N ALA A 445 -20.60 3.49 -3.25
CA ALA A 445 -21.95 3.39 -2.71
C ALA A 445 -23.04 3.29 -3.80
N ALA A 446 -22.89 4.06 -4.89
CA ALA A 446 -23.82 4.03 -6.02
C ALA A 446 -23.81 2.70 -6.78
N VAL A 447 -22.65 2.02 -6.82
CA VAL A 447 -22.45 0.74 -7.51
C VAL A 447 -22.88 -0.43 -6.61
N LEU A 448 -22.61 -0.36 -5.31
CA LEU A 448 -22.88 -1.42 -4.35
C LEU A 448 -24.36 -1.47 -3.90
N GLY A 449 -25.12 -0.38 -4.04
CA GLY A 449 -26.56 -0.37 -3.74
C GLY A 449 -26.86 -0.81 -2.30
N GLU A 450 -27.74 -1.80 -2.08
CA GLU A 450 -28.03 -2.35 -0.73
C GLU A 450 -26.97 -3.33 -0.21
N LEU A 451 -26.06 -3.84 -1.08
CA LEU A 451 -24.89 -4.60 -0.62
C LEU A 451 -23.94 -3.72 0.20
N ALA A 452 -24.15 -2.41 0.12
CA ALA A 452 -23.55 -1.37 0.92
C ALA A 452 -24.08 -1.32 2.39
N SER A 453 -24.55 -2.43 2.97
CA SER A 453 -25.13 -2.44 4.34
C SER A 453 -24.15 -2.85 5.44
N ALA A 454 -22.90 -3.19 5.09
CA ALA A 454 -21.75 -3.18 6.01
C ALA A 454 -21.12 -1.77 6.01
N PRO A 455 -20.45 -1.29 7.07
CA PRO A 455 -19.98 0.09 7.13
C PRO A 455 -19.08 0.44 5.92
N LEU A 456 -19.59 1.28 5.01
CA LEU A 456 -18.92 1.75 3.78
C LEU A 456 -17.78 2.71 4.04
N GLU A 457 -17.55 3.04 5.30
CA GLU A 457 -16.68 4.11 5.68
C GLU A 457 -15.94 3.67 6.93
N THR A 458 -14.61 3.60 6.84
CA THR A 458 -13.79 3.82 8.04
C THR A 458 -13.29 5.24 7.99
N LEU A 459 -13.93 6.05 8.83
CA LEU A 459 -13.59 7.42 9.12
C LEU A 459 -12.13 7.58 9.60
N PRO A 460 -11.60 8.82 9.66
CA PRO A 460 -10.19 9.17 9.92
C PRO A 460 -9.60 8.68 11.26
N ALA A 461 -10.44 8.17 12.16
CA ALA A 461 -10.05 7.50 13.39
C ALA A 461 -9.63 6.03 13.20
N GLY A 462 -10.06 5.40 12.11
CA GLY A 462 -9.79 3.99 11.79
C GLY A 462 -10.52 3.03 12.72
N THR A 463 -10.47 1.74 12.40
CA THR A 463 -10.98 0.70 13.30
C THR A 463 -9.95 0.37 14.38
N SER A 464 -10.03 1.05 15.53
CA SER A 464 -9.26 0.65 16.72
C SER A 464 -10.04 -0.39 17.53
N TRP A 465 -9.35 -1.41 18.04
CA TRP A 465 -10.01 -2.56 18.68
C TRP A 465 -9.44 -2.88 20.07
N PRO A 466 -10.30 -3.20 21.07
CA PRO A 466 -9.86 -3.70 22.36
C PRO A 466 -9.02 -4.98 22.24
N ALA A 467 -7.93 -5.07 23.01
CA ALA A 467 -7.02 -6.21 22.96
C ALA A 467 -7.65 -7.57 23.37
N ASP A 468 -8.85 -7.58 23.95
CA ASP A 468 -9.54 -8.75 24.47
C ASP A 468 -10.58 -9.36 23.52
N GLN A 469 -10.76 -8.81 22.31
CA GLN A 469 -11.69 -9.33 21.31
C GLN A 469 -10.96 -9.65 19.99
N GLU A 470 -11.52 -10.52 19.15
CA GLU A 470 -10.96 -10.76 17.81
C GLU A 470 -11.08 -9.48 16.96
N PRO A 471 -9.98 -8.98 16.37
CA PRO A 471 -10.02 -7.74 15.60
C PRO A 471 -10.98 -7.89 14.43
N PRO A 472 -11.85 -6.89 14.18
CA PRO A 472 -12.73 -6.92 13.03
C PRO A 472 -11.87 -6.98 11.76
N ARG A 473 -12.19 -7.92 10.88
CA ARG A 473 -11.56 -8.03 9.57
C ARG A 473 -12.37 -7.24 8.56
N ARG A 474 -11.70 -6.69 7.54
CA ARG A 474 -12.39 -6.07 6.39
C ARG A 474 -12.85 -7.18 5.45
N PHE A 475 -14.14 -7.27 5.20
CA PHE A 475 -14.74 -8.23 4.26
C PHE A 475 -15.21 -7.50 3.01
N TRP A 476 -15.18 -8.21 1.89
CA TRP A 476 -15.72 -7.80 0.62
C TRP A 476 -16.14 -9.02 -0.18
N GLN A 477 -17.11 -8.78 -1.04
CA GLN A 477 -17.55 -9.68 -2.08
C GLN A 477 -17.84 -8.83 -3.30
N GLN A 478 -17.20 -9.17 -4.42
CA GLN A 478 -17.39 -8.46 -5.67
C GLN A 478 -18.86 -8.51 -6.06
N PRO A 479 -19.49 -7.36 -6.32
CA PRO A 479 -20.88 -7.33 -6.72
C PRO A 479 -21.02 -7.88 -8.14
N LEU A 480 -22.17 -8.51 -8.36
CA LEU A 480 -22.53 -9.11 -9.62
C LEU A 480 -23.64 -8.29 -10.28
N GLU A 481 -23.40 -7.74 -11.47
CA GLU A 481 -24.41 -7.02 -12.24
C GLU A 481 -25.09 -7.96 -13.26
N ARG A 482 -26.40 -7.81 -13.48
CA ARG A 482 -27.08 -8.48 -14.61
C ARG A 482 -27.15 -7.53 -15.80
N ASP A 483 -26.60 -7.96 -16.92
CA ASP A 483 -26.70 -7.21 -18.18
C ASP A 483 -28.13 -7.23 -18.77
N ALA A 484 -28.34 -6.49 -19.86
CA ALA A 484 -29.63 -6.42 -20.55
C ALA A 484 -30.12 -7.78 -21.10
N ASP A 485 -29.21 -8.74 -21.29
CA ASP A 485 -29.52 -10.11 -21.72
C ASP A 485 -29.77 -11.05 -20.53
N GLY A 486 -29.70 -10.55 -19.30
CA GLY A 486 -29.89 -11.31 -18.05
C GLY A 486 -28.68 -12.13 -17.60
N ARG A 487 -27.53 -11.99 -18.27
CA ARG A 487 -26.28 -12.63 -17.85
C ARG A 487 -25.69 -11.88 -16.67
N THR A 488 -25.16 -12.63 -15.72
CA THR A 488 -24.40 -12.07 -14.61
C THR A 488 -22.98 -11.74 -15.08
N ARG A 489 -22.48 -10.57 -14.69
CA ARG A 489 -21.13 -10.08 -14.99
C ARG A 489 -20.50 -9.55 -13.72
N ASP A 490 -19.20 -9.73 -13.60
CA ASP A 490 -18.43 -9.20 -12.49
C ASP A 490 -18.22 -7.71 -12.69
N VAL A 491 -18.34 -6.96 -11.61
CA VAL A 491 -18.04 -5.52 -11.61
C VAL A 491 -16.61 -5.37 -11.11
N PRO A 492 -15.63 -5.06 -11.97
CA PRO A 492 -14.22 -5.04 -11.58
C PRO A 492 -13.93 -3.84 -10.70
N LEU A 493 -13.50 -4.10 -9.46
CA LEU A 493 -13.24 -3.11 -8.43
C LEU A 493 -11.77 -3.12 -8.01
N VAL A 494 -11.33 -2.00 -7.44
CA VAL A 494 -10.06 -1.89 -6.74
C VAL A 494 -10.35 -1.45 -5.32
N PHE A 495 -10.04 -2.33 -4.37
CA PHE A 495 -10.22 -2.04 -2.95
C PHE A 495 -8.91 -1.54 -2.37
N ASP A 496 -8.94 -0.36 -1.76
CA ASP A 496 -7.78 0.17 -1.06
C ASP A 496 -7.98 0.13 0.45
N THR A 497 -7.03 -0.45 1.16
CA THR A 497 -6.97 -0.47 2.63
C THR A 497 -5.64 0.10 3.03
N TRP A 498 -5.61 1.01 4.01
CA TRP A 498 -4.36 1.54 4.50
C TRP A 498 -4.22 1.48 6.02
N VAL A 499 -2.97 1.60 6.45
CA VAL A 499 -2.55 1.69 7.84
C VAL A 499 -1.40 2.69 7.94
N ALA A 500 -1.11 3.16 9.15
CA ALA A 500 0.05 4.01 9.42
C ALA A 500 0.80 3.57 10.68
N ALA A 501 2.09 3.90 10.74
CA ALA A 501 2.98 3.32 11.74
C ALA A 501 2.84 4.08 13.04
N ASP A 502 3.07 5.39 12.93
CA ASP A 502 3.16 6.30 14.03
C ASP A 502 2.60 7.66 13.58
N ARG A 503 1.95 8.33 14.53
CA ARG A 503 1.33 9.65 14.35
C ARG A 503 1.88 10.59 15.43
N ALA A 504 2.32 11.76 15.02
CA ALA A 504 2.58 12.88 15.93
C ALA A 504 1.47 13.91 15.76
N VAL A 505 1.05 14.53 16.87
CA VAL A 505 -0.06 15.49 16.87
C VAL A 505 0.34 16.74 17.63
N LEU A 506 0.02 17.91 17.06
CA LEU A 506 0.02 19.20 17.74
C LEU A 506 -1.36 19.83 17.63
N GLU A 507 -1.91 20.26 18.76
CA GLU A 507 -3.23 20.92 18.85
C GLU A 507 -3.10 22.39 19.29
N THR A 508 -1.86 22.87 19.41
CA THR A 508 -1.58 24.26 19.76
C THR A 508 -0.53 24.84 18.84
N PHE A 509 -0.67 26.12 18.53
CA PHE A 509 0.23 26.88 17.68
C PHE A 509 0.58 28.22 18.33
N THR A 510 1.60 28.90 17.81
CA THR A 510 1.95 30.28 18.19
C THR A 510 1.85 31.23 17.00
N CYS A 511 1.67 32.53 17.25
CA CYS A 511 1.71 33.56 16.22
C CYS A 511 2.61 34.72 16.67
N ARG A 512 2.92 35.67 15.79
CA ARG A 512 3.92 36.73 16.08
C ARG A 512 3.48 37.65 17.20
N ARG A 513 2.19 37.99 17.24
CA ARG A 513 1.56 38.85 18.25
C ARG A 513 0.87 38.05 19.37
N CYS A 514 0.90 36.72 19.32
CA CYS A 514 0.33 35.86 20.35
C CYS A 514 1.20 35.91 21.62
N LEU A 515 0.61 36.33 22.73
CA LEU A 515 1.28 36.30 24.03
C LEU A 515 1.48 34.87 24.57
N GLU A 516 0.60 33.95 24.18
CA GLU A 516 0.58 32.54 24.60
C GLU A 516 0.20 31.64 23.41
N PRO A 517 0.57 30.35 23.42
CA PRO A 517 0.08 29.39 22.44
C PRO A 517 -1.45 29.35 22.38
N ARG A 518 -2.00 29.21 21.17
CA ARG A 518 -3.44 29.15 20.86
C ARG A 518 -3.81 27.75 20.40
N ALA A 519 -5.05 27.33 20.64
CA ALA A 519 -5.61 26.08 20.14
C ALA A 519 -6.68 26.29 19.06
N ARG A 520 -7.10 27.54 18.84
CA ARG A 520 -8.12 27.92 17.88
C ARG A 520 -7.59 29.00 16.94
N VAL A 521 -7.94 28.88 15.66
CA VAL A 521 -7.72 29.88 14.62
C VAL A 521 -9.02 30.66 14.47
N ARG A 522 -8.95 31.98 14.45
CA ARG A 522 -10.10 32.82 14.15
C ARG A 522 -10.20 32.99 12.64
N VAL A 523 -11.37 32.74 12.06
CA VAL A 523 -11.69 33.04 10.66
C VAL A 523 -12.74 34.14 10.66
N GLY A 524 -12.49 35.23 9.93
CA GLY A 524 -13.36 36.39 9.84
C GLY A 524 -13.25 37.40 10.99
N GLY A 525 -13.94 38.53 10.80
CA GLY A 525 -13.80 39.75 11.59
C GLY A 525 -12.56 40.53 11.16
N GLU A 526 -12.64 41.86 11.08
CA GLU A 526 -11.45 42.69 10.80
C GLU A 526 -10.41 42.48 11.90
N ASP A 527 -9.18 42.12 11.51
CA ASP A 527 -8.04 41.97 12.42
C ASP A 527 -6.90 42.95 12.11
N GLU A 528 -7.04 43.71 11.02
CA GLU A 528 -6.26 44.87 10.69
C GLU A 528 -6.60 45.99 11.67
N SER A 529 -6.01 45.92 12.86
CA SER A 529 -5.82 47.09 13.74
C SER A 529 -4.80 48.07 13.16
N GLY A 530 -4.73 48.15 11.82
CA GLY A 530 -4.01 49.18 11.10
C GLY A 530 -4.65 50.52 11.39
N ASP A 531 -3.90 51.59 11.22
CA ASP A 531 -4.44 52.95 11.12
C ASP A 531 -3.97 53.33 9.72
N ALA A 532 -4.67 52.79 8.71
CA ALA A 532 -4.17 52.68 7.35
C ALA A 532 -3.94 54.07 6.73
N ASP A 533 -4.67 55.07 7.21
CA ASP A 533 -4.51 56.47 6.84
C ASP A 533 -3.66 57.32 7.82
N GLN A 534 -3.31 56.77 8.98
CA GLN A 534 -2.51 57.39 10.05
C GLN A 534 -3.18 58.57 10.75
N ASP A 535 -4.50 58.59 10.81
CA ASP A 535 -5.29 59.62 11.49
C ASP A 535 -5.30 59.46 13.03
N GLY A 536 -4.95 58.27 13.51
CA GLY A 536 -4.84 57.91 14.93
C GLY A 536 -6.00 57.09 15.48
N LEU A 537 -6.97 56.69 14.66
CA LEU A 537 -7.95 55.64 14.92
C LEU A 537 -7.48 54.34 14.28
N GLY A 538 -7.76 53.20 14.92
CA GLY A 538 -7.59 51.92 14.23
C GLY A 538 -8.67 51.79 13.16
N ASP A 539 -8.39 51.14 12.03
CA ASP A 539 -9.36 50.80 10.98
C ASP A 539 -10.59 50.10 11.61
N ASP A 540 -10.38 49.32 12.67
CA ASP A 540 -11.41 48.68 13.51
C ASP A 540 -12.20 49.62 14.44
N GLU A 541 -11.69 50.82 14.70
CA GLU A 541 -12.41 51.93 15.34
C GLU A 541 -13.14 52.83 14.33
N GLU A 542 -12.76 52.75 13.05
CA GLU A 542 -13.32 53.54 11.95
C GLU A 542 -14.53 52.85 11.30
N ASP A 543 -14.45 51.53 11.05
CA ASP A 543 -15.57 50.68 10.63
C ASP A 543 -16.27 50.05 11.86
N LEU A 544 -17.29 50.73 12.37
CA LEU A 544 -17.93 50.37 13.64
C LEU A 544 -18.83 49.14 13.53
N ASP A 545 -19.31 48.81 12.33
CA ASP A 545 -20.17 47.66 12.10
C ASP A 545 -19.51 46.50 11.35
N GLY A 546 -18.29 46.71 10.84
CA GLY A 546 -17.40 45.71 10.28
C GLY A 546 -17.89 45.15 8.94
N ASP A 547 -18.54 45.99 8.13
CA ASP A 547 -19.10 45.61 6.82
C ASP A 547 -18.23 46.04 5.63
N GLY A 548 -17.13 46.75 5.88
CA GLY A 548 -16.17 47.24 4.89
C GLY A 548 -16.68 48.42 4.06
N VAL A 549 -17.77 49.08 4.47
CA VAL A 549 -18.37 50.23 3.77
C VAL A 549 -18.43 51.42 4.70
N LEU A 550 -17.84 52.55 4.30
CA LEU A 550 -17.94 53.81 5.03
C LEU A 550 -19.41 54.23 5.22
N ASP A 551 -19.91 54.04 6.43
CA ASP A 551 -21.29 54.33 6.81
C ASP A 551 -21.45 55.70 7.47
N ASP A 552 -22.71 56.14 7.63
CA ASP A 552 -23.04 57.47 8.12
C ASP A 552 -22.77 57.57 9.64
N GLY A 553 -21.51 57.88 10.00
CA GLY A 553 -21.04 57.91 11.40
C GLY A 553 -19.65 57.31 11.60
N GLU A 554 -19.09 56.72 10.55
CA GLU A 554 -17.77 56.10 10.49
C GLU A 554 -16.75 57.03 9.85
N THR A 555 -15.47 56.70 10.03
CA THR A 555 -14.33 57.36 9.36
C THR A 555 -13.75 56.42 8.31
N ASP A 556 -13.07 56.98 7.30
CA ASP A 556 -12.66 56.22 6.11
C ASP A 556 -11.26 55.65 6.37
N PRO A 557 -11.10 54.31 6.53
CA PRO A 557 -9.79 53.71 6.84
C PRO A 557 -8.71 54.00 5.80
N ASN A 558 -9.06 54.55 4.64
CA ASN A 558 -8.11 54.89 3.58
C ASN A 558 -7.92 56.40 3.35
N ASN A 559 -8.53 57.29 4.14
CA ASN A 559 -8.49 58.73 3.83
C ASN A 559 -8.51 59.66 5.08
N PRO A 560 -7.36 60.30 5.38
CA PRO A 560 -7.09 60.99 6.66
C PRO A 560 -7.71 62.38 6.84
#